data_AF-A0A950W588-F1
#
_entry.id   AF-A0A950W588-F1
#
_cell.length_a   1.000
_cell.length_b   1.000
_cell.length_c   1.000
_cell.angle_alpha   90.00
_cell.angle_beta   90.00
_cell.angle_gamma   90.00
#
_symmetry.space_group_name_H-M   'P 1'
#
loop_
_entity.id
_entity.type
_entity.pdbx_description
1 polymer ?
#
loop_
_entity_poly.entity_id
_entity_poly.type
_entity_poly.pdbx_seq_one_letter_code
_entity_poly.pdbx_strand_id
1 'polypeptide(L)'
;MRNLSATYRRAARTWSPDELATLYYAAIDRGAQFDPVEPSDHPIGSLASTIPRLVRLAAAAHILHVLPRRASERTPDGLALVDQLFSTVDETAASALRLCHLALESADRTDPVDEWVSHALEAATDALAHVSYTTTPPSLINHVEEAARWVAVAIDQADADPPSAPRAIADALAQLLVVCVFADLAYDRG
;
A
#
# COMPACT_ATOMS: atom_id res chain seq x y z
N MET A 1 -7.51 -19.83 8.61
CA MET A 1 -8.50 -18.75 8.80
C MET A 1 -7.73 -17.45 9.00
N ARG A 2 -7.98 -16.42 8.19
CA ARG A 2 -7.18 -15.17 8.22
C ARG A 2 -7.55 -14.35 9.46
N ASN A 3 -6.74 -14.43 10.50
CA ASN A 3 -6.97 -13.71 11.75
C ASN A 3 -6.27 -12.36 11.67
N LEU A 4 -7.04 -11.28 11.49
CA LEU A 4 -6.52 -9.90 11.42
C LEU A 4 -5.56 -9.58 12.57
N SER A 5 -5.91 -9.90 13.81
CA SER A 5 -5.06 -9.62 14.96
C SER A 5 -3.73 -10.40 14.92
N ALA A 6 -3.73 -11.61 14.38
CA ALA A 6 -2.49 -12.36 14.14
C ALA A 6 -1.66 -11.72 13.02
N THR A 7 -2.28 -11.27 11.93
CA THR A 7 -1.61 -10.53 10.85
C THR A 7 -0.95 -9.25 11.36
N TYR A 8 -1.65 -8.43 12.16
CA TYR A 8 -1.06 -7.24 12.78
C TYR A 8 0.15 -7.57 13.66
N ARG A 9 0.06 -8.62 14.51
CA ARG A 9 1.20 -9.02 15.34
C ARG A 9 2.40 -9.49 14.53
N ARG A 10 2.17 -10.18 13.40
CA ARG A 10 3.23 -10.58 12.47
C ARG A 10 3.83 -9.38 11.75
N ALA A 11 3.01 -8.41 11.38
CA ALA A 11 3.44 -7.19 10.70
C ALA A 11 4.29 -6.30 11.62
N ALA A 12 3.95 -6.21 12.92
CA ALA A 12 4.66 -5.41 13.93
C ALA A 12 6.02 -5.97 14.38
N ARG A 13 6.58 -6.96 13.66
CA ARG A 13 7.94 -7.45 13.90
C ARG A 13 8.97 -6.45 13.37
N THR A 14 10.24 -6.66 13.72
CA THR A 14 11.35 -6.00 13.04
C THR A 14 11.53 -6.57 11.64
N TRP A 15 11.68 -5.68 10.67
CA TRP A 15 11.95 -5.98 9.27
C TRP A 15 13.36 -5.53 8.90
N SER A 16 14.08 -6.35 8.16
CA SER A 16 15.33 -5.91 7.55
C SER A 16 15.07 -5.12 6.26
N PRO A 17 15.98 -4.21 5.87
CA PRO A 17 15.87 -3.49 4.60
C PRO A 17 15.76 -4.42 3.39
N ASP A 18 16.53 -5.52 3.36
CA ASP A 18 16.53 -6.48 2.26
C ASP A 18 15.20 -7.24 2.13
N GLU A 19 14.57 -7.61 3.25
CA GLU A 19 13.25 -8.24 3.26
C GLU A 19 12.19 -7.28 2.68
N LEU A 20 12.20 -6.01 3.09
CA LEU A 20 11.24 -5.03 2.58
C LEU A 20 11.49 -4.66 1.13
N ALA A 21 12.76 -4.54 0.70
CA ALA A 21 13.10 -4.34 -0.70
C ALA A 21 12.55 -5.50 -1.56
N THR A 22 12.71 -6.75 -1.09
CA THR A 22 12.17 -7.93 -1.78
C THR A 22 10.64 -7.85 -1.91
N LEU A 23 9.94 -7.52 -0.83
CA LEU A 23 8.48 -7.37 -0.84
C LEU A 23 8.01 -6.19 -1.70
N TYR A 24 8.76 -5.09 -1.70
CA TYR A 24 8.49 -3.92 -2.52
C TYR A 24 8.52 -4.27 -4.02
N TYR A 25 9.60 -4.89 -4.49
CA TYR A 25 9.71 -5.28 -5.90
C TYR A 25 8.71 -6.38 -6.28
N ALA A 26 8.45 -7.34 -5.38
CA ALA A 26 7.39 -8.33 -5.61
C ALA A 26 5.98 -7.68 -5.70
N ALA A 27 5.72 -6.62 -4.94
CA ALA A 27 4.48 -5.85 -5.05
C ALA A 27 4.39 -5.08 -6.38
N ILE A 28 5.50 -4.52 -6.86
CA ILE A 28 5.56 -3.89 -8.20
C ILE A 28 5.23 -4.91 -9.29
N ASP A 29 5.88 -6.07 -9.27
CA ASP A 29 5.68 -7.13 -10.26
C ASP A 29 4.22 -7.63 -10.27
N ARG A 30 3.61 -7.79 -9.10
CA ARG A 30 2.17 -8.11 -9.00
C ARG A 30 1.29 -6.98 -9.53
N GLY A 31 1.59 -5.73 -9.19
CA GLY A 31 0.86 -4.56 -9.69
C GLY A 31 0.87 -4.48 -11.21
N ALA A 32 1.96 -4.92 -11.86
CA ALA A 32 2.08 -4.96 -13.32
C ALA A 32 1.11 -5.98 -13.97
N GLN A 33 0.76 -7.05 -13.26
CA GLN A 33 -0.17 -8.07 -13.73
C GLN A 33 -1.62 -7.57 -13.72
N PHE A 34 -1.96 -6.66 -12.81
CA PHE A 34 -3.32 -6.14 -12.64
C PHE A 34 -3.63 -4.93 -13.51
N ASP A 35 -2.63 -4.11 -13.84
CA ASP A 35 -2.82 -2.98 -14.73
C ASP A 35 -1.59 -2.71 -15.62
N PRO A 36 -1.60 -3.15 -16.88
CA PRO A 36 -0.51 -2.85 -17.82
C PRO A 36 -0.61 -1.38 -18.28
N VAL A 37 -0.24 -0.46 -17.39
CA VAL A 37 -0.09 0.96 -17.70
C VAL A 37 1.25 1.17 -18.40
N GLU A 38 1.21 1.89 -19.53
CA GLU A 38 2.41 2.34 -20.23
C GLU A 38 3.12 3.44 -19.44
N PRO A 39 4.47 3.47 -19.43
CA PRO A 39 5.22 4.54 -18.81
C PRO A 39 4.78 5.90 -19.36
N SER A 40 4.56 6.87 -18.47
CA SER A 40 4.29 8.26 -18.84
C SER A 40 5.55 9.09 -18.65
N ASP A 41 5.74 10.10 -19.49
CA ASP A 41 6.81 11.10 -19.32
C ASP A 41 6.52 12.07 -18.14
N HIS A 42 5.34 11.98 -17.51
CA HIS A 42 4.94 12.87 -16.42
C HIS A 42 4.26 12.11 -15.26
N PRO A 43 4.58 12.43 -13.99
CA PRO A 43 4.09 11.68 -12.83
C PRO A 43 2.57 11.76 -12.62
N ILE A 44 1.94 12.88 -13.00
CA ILE A 44 0.52 13.15 -12.74
C ILE A 44 -0.40 12.06 -13.30
N GLY A 45 -0.12 11.52 -14.48
CA GLY A 45 -0.97 10.49 -15.10
C GLY A 45 -1.04 9.21 -14.26
N SER A 46 0.11 8.73 -13.80
CA SER A 46 0.24 7.56 -12.93
C SER A 46 -0.37 7.82 -11.54
N LEU A 47 -0.12 9.00 -10.96
CA LEU A 47 -0.70 9.39 -9.66
C LEU A 47 -2.23 9.51 -9.72
N ALA A 48 -2.79 10.15 -10.75
CA ALA A 48 -4.23 10.26 -10.94
C ALA A 48 -4.89 8.87 -11.10
N SER A 49 -4.22 7.97 -11.82
CA SER A 49 -4.66 6.58 -11.99
C SER A 49 -4.63 5.77 -10.67
N THR A 50 -3.95 6.28 -9.65
CA THR A 50 -3.91 5.67 -8.31
C THR A 50 -5.18 5.98 -7.51
N ILE A 51 -5.87 7.10 -7.78
CA ILE A 51 -7.04 7.55 -7.00
C ILE A 51 -8.17 6.50 -6.94
N PRO A 52 -8.65 5.92 -8.07
CA PRO A 52 -9.73 4.92 -8.01
C PRO A 52 -9.33 3.66 -7.22
N ARG A 53 -8.05 3.32 -7.20
CA ARG A 53 -7.50 2.17 -6.46
C ARG A 53 -7.49 2.43 -4.97
N LEU A 54 -7.06 3.62 -4.57
CA LEU A 54 -7.09 4.05 -3.16
C LEU A 54 -8.51 4.07 -2.61
N VAL A 55 -9.50 4.51 -3.40
CA VAL A 55 -10.91 4.46 -2.99
C VAL A 55 -11.38 3.02 -2.74
N ARG A 56 -11.07 2.10 -3.67
CA ARG A 56 -11.40 0.67 -3.51
C ARG A 56 -10.67 0.05 -2.32
N LEU A 57 -9.39 0.39 -2.15
CA LEU A 57 -8.55 -0.08 -1.05
C LEU A 57 -9.11 0.36 0.31
N ALA A 58 -9.47 1.64 0.44
CA ALA A 58 -10.07 2.18 1.66
C ALA A 58 -11.37 1.44 2.00
N ALA A 59 -12.27 1.29 1.03
CA ALA A 59 -13.52 0.55 1.23
C ALA A 59 -13.25 -0.89 1.70
N ALA A 60 -12.35 -1.62 1.04
CA ALA A 60 -12.02 -2.99 1.41
C ALA A 60 -11.40 -3.08 2.81
N ALA A 61 -10.45 -2.18 3.14
CA ALA A 61 -9.82 -2.11 4.46
C ALA A 61 -10.84 -1.82 5.56
N HIS A 62 -11.74 -0.85 5.37
CA HIS A 62 -12.81 -0.55 6.32
C HIS A 62 -13.75 -1.74 6.52
N ILE A 63 -14.28 -2.31 5.44
CA ILE A 63 -15.21 -3.45 5.51
C ILE A 63 -14.56 -4.62 6.25
N LEU A 64 -13.30 -4.93 5.94
CA LEU A 64 -12.55 -6.01 6.58
C LEU A 64 -12.45 -5.83 8.10
N HIS A 65 -12.37 -4.60 8.60
CA HIS A 65 -12.22 -4.31 10.03
C HIS A 65 -13.54 -4.19 10.79
N VAL A 66 -14.66 -3.92 10.11
CA VAL A 66 -15.99 -3.82 10.75
C VAL A 66 -16.84 -5.08 10.59
N LEU A 67 -16.46 -6.00 9.69
CA LEU A 67 -17.18 -7.25 9.50
C LEU A 67 -17.26 -8.05 10.81
N PRO A 68 -18.46 -8.49 11.24
CA PRO A 68 -18.59 -9.27 12.46
C PRO A 68 -17.87 -10.61 12.33
N ARG A 69 -16.78 -10.81 13.08
CA ARG A 69 -15.98 -12.05 13.08
C ARG A 69 -16.84 -13.32 13.14
N ARG A 70 -17.86 -13.33 13.98
CA ARG A 70 -18.73 -14.50 14.16
C ARG A 70 -19.64 -14.80 12.98
N ALA A 71 -19.96 -13.82 12.14
CA ALA A 71 -20.83 -14.00 10.97
C ALA A 71 -20.02 -14.44 9.74
N SER A 72 -18.83 -13.87 9.54
CA SER A 72 -17.94 -14.26 8.44
C SER A 72 -17.28 -15.63 8.64
N GLU A 73 -17.09 -16.08 9.89
CA GLU A 73 -16.43 -17.36 10.21
C GLU A 73 -17.36 -18.59 10.19
N ARG A 74 -18.68 -18.42 10.05
CA ARG A 74 -19.67 -19.51 10.22
C ARG A 74 -20.36 -19.95 8.94
N THR A 75 -20.20 -19.21 7.84
CA THR A 75 -20.82 -19.55 6.56
C THR A 75 -19.76 -19.60 5.46
N PRO A 76 -19.89 -20.51 4.48
CA PRO A 76 -19.01 -20.52 3.29
C PRO A 76 -18.98 -19.16 2.58
N ASP A 77 -20.14 -18.50 2.46
CA ASP A 77 -20.25 -17.18 1.82
C ASP A 77 -19.50 -16.09 2.59
N GLY A 78 -19.50 -16.16 3.92
CA GLY A 78 -18.77 -15.23 4.78
C GLY A 78 -17.25 -15.36 4.61
N LEU A 79 -16.75 -16.59 4.49
CA LEU A 79 -15.34 -16.86 4.23
C LEU A 79 -14.94 -16.40 2.82
N ALA A 80 -15.77 -16.67 1.81
CA ALA A 80 -15.56 -16.23 0.44
C ALA A 80 -15.48 -14.70 0.33
N LEU A 81 -16.35 -13.98 1.05
CA LEU A 81 -16.31 -12.52 1.10
C LEU A 81 -15.01 -12.00 1.74
N VAL A 82 -14.56 -12.61 2.84
CA VAL A 82 -13.28 -12.20 3.48
C VAL A 82 -12.12 -12.45 2.54
N ASP A 83 -12.08 -13.59 1.86
CA ASP A 83 -11.05 -13.89 0.86
C ASP A 83 -11.06 -12.88 -0.29
N GLN A 84 -12.25 -12.50 -0.79
CA GLN A 84 -12.41 -11.48 -1.82
C GLN A 84 -11.94 -10.09 -1.34
N LEU A 85 -12.22 -9.70 -0.10
CA LEU A 85 -11.80 -8.42 0.45
C LEU A 85 -10.28 -8.34 0.57
N PHE A 86 -9.62 -9.38 1.07
CA PHE A 86 -8.16 -9.42 1.08
C PHE A 86 -7.57 -9.45 -0.33
N SER A 87 -8.22 -10.12 -1.29
CA SER A 87 -7.80 -10.10 -2.70
C SER A 87 -7.90 -8.69 -3.27
N THR A 88 -8.95 -7.96 -2.89
CA THR A 88 -9.14 -6.56 -3.30
C THR A 88 -8.07 -5.67 -2.67
N VAL A 89 -7.77 -5.84 -1.38
CA VAL A 89 -6.69 -5.11 -0.69
C VAL A 89 -5.36 -5.35 -1.38
N ASP A 90 -5.00 -6.60 -1.65
CA ASP A 90 -3.75 -6.96 -2.31
C ASP A 90 -3.64 -6.34 -3.71
N GLU A 91 -4.63 -6.61 -4.57
CA GLU A 91 -4.67 -6.11 -5.95
C GLU A 91 -4.56 -4.59 -6.01
N THR A 92 -5.36 -3.89 -5.21
CA THR A 92 -5.42 -2.43 -5.25
C THR A 92 -4.20 -1.77 -4.61
N ALA A 93 -3.64 -2.34 -3.54
CA ALA A 93 -2.41 -1.83 -2.92
C ALA A 93 -1.20 -2.05 -3.84
N ALA A 94 -1.02 -3.24 -4.39
CA ALA A 94 0.08 -3.55 -5.31
C ALA A 94 0.01 -2.68 -6.58
N SER A 95 -1.18 -2.53 -7.16
CA SER A 95 -1.38 -1.65 -8.32
C SER A 95 -1.09 -0.18 -8.01
N ALA A 96 -1.57 0.32 -6.86
CA ALA A 96 -1.32 1.69 -6.42
C ALA A 96 0.18 1.93 -6.17
N LEU A 97 0.85 0.97 -5.53
CA LEU A 97 2.29 1.03 -5.25
C LEU A 97 3.09 1.10 -6.55
N ARG A 98 2.77 0.24 -7.53
CA ARG A 98 3.41 0.30 -8.85
C ARG A 98 3.19 1.64 -9.54
N LEU A 99 1.98 2.19 -9.53
CA LEU A 99 1.70 3.48 -10.16
C LEU A 99 2.47 4.62 -9.48
N CYS A 100 2.61 4.59 -8.15
CA CYS A 100 3.45 5.56 -7.44
C CYS A 100 4.94 5.36 -7.80
N HIS A 101 5.40 4.12 -8.00
CA HIS A 101 6.76 3.85 -8.46
C HIS A 101 7.01 4.40 -9.86
N LEU A 102 6.12 4.13 -10.82
CA LEU A 102 6.20 4.69 -12.18
C LEU A 102 6.17 6.23 -12.15
N ALA A 103 5.36 6.82 -11.27
CA ALA A 103 5.36 8.25 -11.06
C ALA A 103 6.73 8.76 -10.58
N LEU A 104 7.35 8.08 -9.61
CA LEU A 104 8.68 8.42 -9.11
C LEU A 104 9.76 8.32 -10.20
N GLU A 105 9.68 7.31 -11.06
CA GLU A 105 10.59 7.15 -12.20
C GLU A 105 10.48 8.34 -13.17
N SER A 106 9.27 8.82 -13.40
CA SER A 106 8.96 9.96 -14.29
C SER A 106 9.05 11.36 -13.65
N ALA A 107 9.28 11.44 -12.33
CA ALA A 107 9.28 12.72 -11.62
C ALA A 107 10.51 13.56 -11.97
N ASP A 108 10.36 14.88 -11.96
CA ASP A 108 11.49 15.81 -12.05
C ASP A 108 12.30 15.74 -10.76
N ARG A 109 13.51 15.16 -10.84
CA ARG A 109 14.35 14.89 -9.68
C ARG A 109 15.83 14.91 -10.08
N THR A 110 16.67 15.34 -9.15
CA THR A 110 18.13 15.28 -9.28
C THR A 110 18.70 13.95 -8.78
N ASP A 111 18.08 13.38 -7.76
CA ASP A 111 18.55 12.17 -7.09
C ASP A 111 18.04 10.91 -7.81
N PRO A 112 18.77 9.78 -7.73
CA PRO A 112 18.34 8.53 -8.34
C PRO A 112 17.08 7.98 -7.68
N VAL A 113 16.29 7.22 -8.43
CA VAL A 113 15.06 6.57 -7.93
C VAL A 113 15.35 5.71 -6.69
N ASP A 114 16.47 4.98 -6.70
CA ASP A 114 16.87 4.08 -5.61
C ASP A 114 17.04 4.79 -4.26
N GLU A 115 17.42 6.07 -4.25
CA GLU A 115 17.54 6.87 -3.02
C GLU A 115 16.16 7.14 -2.41
N TRP A 116 15.19 7.50 -3.25
CA TRP A 116 13.79 7.69 -2.84
C TRP A 116 13.10 6.39 -2.46
N VAL A 117 13.43 5.28 -3.14
CA VAL A 117 12.97 3.94 -2.74
C VAL A 117 13.53 3.60 -1.37
N SER A 118 14.83 3.81 -1.13
CA SER A 118 15.45 3.58 0.18
C SER A 118 14.76 4.39 1.28
N HIS A 119 14.44 5.66 0.99
CA HIS A 119 13.67 6.50 1.90
C HIS A 119 12.28 5.91 2.22
N ALA A 120 11.56 5.41 1.20
CA ALA A 120 10.26 4.78 1.39
C ALA A 120 10.37 3.48 2.24
N LEU A 121 11.42 2.68 2.04
CA LEU A 121 11.66 1.45 2.81
C LEU A 121 11.97 1.75 4.28
N GLU A 122 12.77 2.78 4.57
CA GLU A 122 13.05 3.23 5.94
C GLU A 122 11.75 3.69 6.63
N ALA A 123 10.98 4.57 5.97
CA ALA A 123 9.71 5.04 6.51
C ALA A 123 8.69 3.90 6.72
N ALA A 124 8.64 2.92 5.82
CA ALA A 124 7.79 1.74 5.98
C ALA A 124 8.25 0.85 7.14
N THR A 125 9.55 0.72 7.37
CA THR A 125 10.12 -0.03 8.51
C THR A 125 9.64 0.57 9.83
N ASP A 126 9.76 1.89 9.97
CA ASP A 126 9.31 2.62 11.15
C ASP A 126 7.80 2.50 11.34
N ALA A 127 7.02 2.62 10.26
CA ALA A 127 5.57 2.46 10.30
C ALA A 127 5.13 1.06 10.72
N LEU A 128 5.77 0.01 10.17
CA LEU A 128 5.47 -1.39 10.47
C LEU A 128 5.66 -1.70 11.95
N ALA A 129 6.68 -1.16 12.60
CA ALA A 129 6.91 -1.37 14.04
C ALA A 129 5.75 -0.88 14.92
N HIS A 130 4.90 0.01 14.42
CA HIS A 130 3.81 0.65 15.16
C HIS A 130 2.41 0.23 14.72
N VAL A 131 2.27 -0.74 13.80
CA VAL A 131 0.95 -1.19 13.34
C VAL A 131 0.18 -1.90 14.46
N SER A 132 -1.09 -1.55 14.59
CA SER A 132 -1.94 -2.09 15.65
C SER A 132 -3.38 -2.30 15.18
N TYR A 133 -3.95 -3.42 15.61
CA TYR A 133 -5.37 -3.73 15.42
C TYR A 133 -6.27 -2.95 16.39
N THR A 134 -5.74 -2.45 17.51
CA THR A 134 -6.53 -1.93 18.63
C THR A 134 -6.61 -0.42 18.68
N THR A 135 -5.90 0.29 17.80
CA THR A 135 -6.05 1.74 17.64
C THR A 135 -7.40 2.05 16.99
N THR A 136 -7.84 3.30 17.15
CA THR A 136 -9.09 3.79 16.55
C THR A 136 -8.78 4.94 15.60
N PRO A 137 -8.83 4.73 14.26
CA PRO A 137 -9.09 3.45 13.59
C PRO A 137 -7.87 2.50 13.64
N PRO A 138 -8.04 1.20 13.32
CA PRO A 138 -6.93 0.26 13.16
C PRO A 138 -5.88 0.78 12.18
N SER A 139 -4.60 0.54 12.45
CA SER A 139 -3.50 1.19 11.71
C SER A 139 -3.56 0.99 10.19
N LEU A 140 -4.05 -0.16 9.69
CA LEU A 140 -4.16 -0.36 8.24
C LEU A 140 -5.06 0.68 7.58
N ILE A 141 -6.15 1.10 8.26
CA ILE A 141 -7.03 2.15 7.74
C ILE A 141 -6.28 3.48 7.67
N ASN A 142 -5.54 3.85 8.74
CA ASN A 142 -4.71 5.06 8.74
C ASN A 142 -3.68 5.04 7.60
N HIS A 143 -3.00 3.91 7.36
CA HIS A 143 -2.02 3.82 6.27
C HIS A 143 -2.65 3.98 4.89
N VAL A 144 -3.86 3.47 4.68
CA VAL A 144 -4.59 3.67 3.42
C VAL A 144 -5.01 5.14 3.23
N GLU A 145 -5.51 5.78 4.28
CA GLU A 145 -5.87 7.20 4.25
C GLU A 145 -4.64 8.09 4.03
N GLU A 146 -3.52 7.79 4.70
CA GLU A 146 -2.26 8.50 4.55
C GLU A 146 -1.64 8.29 3.15
N ALA A 147 -1.75 7.09 2.57
CA ALA A 147 -1.37 6.86 1.18
C ALA A 147 -2.17 7.77 0.24
N ALA A 148 -3.48 7.86 0.43
CA ALA A 148 -4.32 8.73 -0.39
C ALA A 148 -3.99 10.21 -0.22
N ARG A 149 -3.71 10.64 1.02
CA ARG A 149 -3.26 12.01 1.32
C ARG A 149 -1.95 12.32 0.61
N TRP A 150 -0.96 11.43 0.68
CA TRP A 150 0.34 11.66 0.04
C TRP A 150 0.28 11.62 -1.48
N VAL A 151 -0.57 10.77 -2.08
CA VAL A 151 -0.82 10.83 -3.52
C VAL A 151 -1.44 12.17 -3.93
N ALA A 152 -2.38 12.71 -3.16
CA ALA A 152 -2.95 14.03 -3.44
C ALA A 152 -1.90 15.15 -3.33
N VAL A 153 -1.05 15.11 -2.30
CA VAL A 153 0.08 16.06 -2.15
C VAL A 153 1.06 15.92 -3.31
N ALA A 154 1.40 14.70 -3.73
CA ALA A 154 2.28 14.46 -4.85
C ALA A 154 1.73 15.00 -6.18
N ILE A 155 0.41 14.92 -6.40
CA ILE A 155 -0.24 15.51 -7.59
C ILE A 155 -0.12 17.03 -7.56
N ASP A 156 -0.44 17.65 -6.42
CA ASP A 156 -0.34 19.11 -6.25
C ASP A 156 1.10 19.60 -6.46
N GLN A 157 2.08 18.92 -5.86
CA GLN A 157 3.50 19.23 -6.03
C GLN A 157 3.99 18.98 -7.46
N ALA A 158 3.57 17.89 -8.10
CA ALA A 158 3.95 17.62 -9.49
C ALA A 158 3.46 18.70 -10.47
N ASP A 159 2.40 19.43 -10.12
CA ASP A 159 1.88 20.56 -10.92
C ASP A 159 2.52 21.90 -10.49
N ALA A 160 2.59 22.18 -9.19
CA ALA A 160 2.98 23.48 -8.65
C ALA A 160 4.48 23.64 -8.33
N ASP A 161 5.16 22.56 -7.95
CA ASP A 161 6.59 22.53 -7.57
C ASP A 161 7.21 21.13 -7.83
N PRO A 162 7.46 20.78 -9.12
CA PRO A 162 7.82 19.42 -9.51
C PRO A 162 9.01 18.80 -8.75
N PRO A 163 10.09 19.54 -8.43
CA PRO A 163 11.22 19.00 -7.65
C PRO A 163 10.86 18.52 -6.24
N SER A 164 9.73 18.96 -5.68
CA SER A 164 9.26 18.53 -4.35
C SER A 164 8.42 17.24 -4.41
N ALA A 165 7.87 16.88 -5.57
CA ALA A 165 7.00 15.71 -5.72
C ALA A 165 7.63 14.36 -5.32
N PRO A 166 8.91 14.06 -5.63
CA PRO A 166 9.54 12.77 -5.28
C PRO A 166 9.41 12.40 -3.79
N ARG A 167 9.49 13.40 -2.90
CA ARG A 167 9.35 13.20 -1.45
C ARG A 167 7.97 12.67 -1.08
N ALA A 168 6.91 13.31 -1.58
CA ALA A 168 5.54 12.90 -1.32
C ALA A 168 5.19 11.56 -1.99
N ILE A 169 5.76 11.28 -3.17
CA ILE A 169 5.63 9.98 -3.82
C ILE A 169 6.29 8.89 -2.96
N ALA A 170 7.49 9.13 -2.42
CA ALA A 170 8.16 8.20 -1.51
C ALA A 170 7.36 7.97 -0.22
N ASP A 171 6.75 9.01 0.35
CA ASP A 171 5.86 8.87 1.52
C ASP A 171 4.62 8.03 1.18
N ALA A 172 4.00 8.23 0.00
CA ALA A 172 2.89 7.39 -0.46
C ALA A 172 3.31 5.91 -0.63
N LEU A 173 4.49 5.67 -1.23
CA LEU A 173 5.07 4.34 -1.40
C LEU A 173 5.27 3.63 -0.05
N ALA A 174 5.77 4.35 0.96
CA ALA A 174 5.96 3.80 2.30
C ALA A 174 4.64 3.31 2.90
N GLN A 175 3.58 4.13 2.82
CA GLN A 175 2.26 3.76 3.33
C GLN A 175 1.67 2.55 2.58
N LEU A 176 1.79 2.53 1.26
CA LEU A 176 1.30 1.43 0.43
C LEU A 176 2.08 0.13 0.67
N LEU A 177 3.39 0.21 0.94
CA LEU A 177 4.22 -0.95 1.26
C LEU A 177 3.76 -1.60 2.57
N VAL A 178 3.42 -0.81 3.60
CA VAL A 178 2.85 -1.34 4.85
C VAL A 178 1.58 -2.17 4.57
N VAL A 179 0.73 -1.67 3.67
CA VAL A 179 -0.51 -2.36 3.26
C VAL A 179 -0.21 -3.64 2.48
N CYS A 180 0.76 -3.62 1.56
CA CYS A 180 1.18 -4.81 0.81
C CYS A 180 1.75 -5.90 1.73
N VAL A 181 2.63 -5.52 2.66
CA VAL A 181 3.18 -6.43 3.69
C VAL A 181 2.05 -7.06 4.50
N PHE A 182 1.04 -6.28 4.88
CA PHE A 182 -0.13 -6.80 5.60
C PHE A 182 -0.91 -7.81 4.77
N ALA A 183 -1.14 -7.52 3.48
CA ALA A 183 -1.82 -8.42 2.56
C ALA A 183 -1.06 -9.75 2.42
N ASP A 184 0.26 -9.70 2.20
CA ASP A 184 1.11 -10.89 2.05
C ASP A 184 1.07 -11.78 3.29
N LEU A 185 1.21 -11.19 4.46
CA LEU A 185 1.12 -11.92 5.74
C LEU A 185 -0.26 -12.54 5.98
N ALA A 186 -1.33 -11.99 5.38
CA ALA A 186 -2.66 -12.56 5.46
C ALA A 186 -2.83 -13.80 4.55
N TYR A 187 -2.05 -13.91 3.48
CA TYR A 187 -2.02 -15.07 2.59
C TYR A 187 -1.04 -16.15 3.03
N ASP A 188 0.09 -15.77 3.63
CA ASP A 188 1.07 -16.69 4.17
C ASP A 188 0.50 -17.46 5.37
N ARG A 189 0.10 -18.70 5.09
CA ARG A 189 -0.23 -19.72 6.10
C ARG A 189 1.07 -20.16 6.78
N GLY A 190 1.48 -19.41 7.79
CA GLY A 190 2.24 -19.99 8.91
C GLY A 190 1.37 -20.98 9.66
#